data_AF-A0A353NQR4-F1
#
_entry.id   AF-A0A353NQR4-F1
#
_cell.length_a   1.000
_cell.length_b   1.000
_cell.length_c   1.000
_cell.angle_alpha   90.00
_cell.angle_beta   90.00
_cell.angle_gamma   90.00
#
_symmetry.space_group_name_H-M   'P 1'
#
loop_
_entity.id
_entity.type
_entity.pdbx_description
1 polymer ?
#
loop_
_entity_poly.entity_id
_entity_poly.type
_entity_poly.pdbx_seq_one_letter_code
_entity_poly.pdbx_strand_id
1 'polypeptide(L)'
;MPTLRQERRVFTADKHAVQSLAELLATLLGELNPQGCRQPVILAIGTDRSTGDSLGPLVGTRINELAPGLLPVYGTLDQPVHAVNLQEKIQMIKERFP
;
A
#
# COMPACT_ATOMS: atom_id res chain seq x y z
N MET A 1 25.27 8.78 -4.11
CA MET A 1 25.11 7.37 -3.71
C MET A 1 24.07 7.33 -2.60
N PRO A 2 22.81 6.89 -2.82
CA PRO A 2 21.88 6.77 -1.71
C PRO A 2 22.34 5.60 -0.84
N THR A 3 22.67 5.94 0.40
CA THR A 3 23.18 5.09 1.47
C THR A 3 22.15 4.03 1.86
N LEU A 4 22.66 2.88 2.32
CA LEU A 4 22.00 1.78 3.02
C LEU A 4 20.54 2.02 3.43
N ARG A 5 19.63 1.14 3.00
CA ARG A 5 18.25 1.03 3.52
C ARG A 5 18.31 1.01 5.06
N GLN A 6 18.11 2.16 5.71
CA GLN A 6 17.76 2.17 7.13
C GLN A 6 16.43 1.41 7.26
N GLU A 7 16.33 0.58 8.28
CA GLU A 7 15.06 -0.09 8.60
C GLU A 7 14.05 0.96 9.03
N ARG A 8 13.19 1.35 8.09
CA ARG A 8 12.06 2.26 8.29
C ARG A 8 10.94 1.49 9.00
N ARG A 9 10.97 1.44 10.34
CA ARG A 9 10.02 0.71 11.20
C ARG A 9 9.26 1.67 12.11
N VAL A 10 7.98 1.37 12.31
CA VAL A 10 7.11 2.08 13.26
C VAL A 10 6.50 1.05 14.21
N PHE A 11 6.67 1.26 15.51
CA PHE A 11 6.14 0.36 16.54
C PHE A 11 4.70 0.72 16.86
N THR A 12 3.78 -0.25 16.78
CA THR A 12 2.34 -0.02 17.00
C THR A 12 1.99 0.39 18.43
N ALA A 13 2.85 0.08 19.40
CA ALA A 13 2.67 0.48 20.80
C ALA A 13 3.03 1.96 21.06
N ASP A 14 3.64 2.65 20.10
CA ASP A 14 3.92 4.08 20.22
C ASP A 14 2.62 4.89 20.10
N LYS A 15 2.38 5.79 21.04
CA LYS A 15 1.25 6.74 21.01
C LYS A 15 1.24 7.62 19.76
N HIS A 16 2.38 7.81 19.10
CA HIS A 16 2.54 8.58 17.88
C HIS A 16 2.65 7.70 16.62
N ALA A 17 2.44 6.38 16.71
CA ALA A 17 2.66 5.43 15.62
C ALA A 17 1.96 5.84 14.30
N VAL A 18 0.71 6.30 14.37
CA VAL A 18 -0.04 6.75 13.19
C VAL A 18 0.64 7.94 12.52
N GLN A 19 1.03 8.95 13.31
CA GLN A 19 1.70 10.14 12.80
C GLN A 19 3.07 9.79 12.22
N SER A 20 3.87 8.99 12.93
CA SER A 20 5.19 8.55 12.46
C SER A 20 5.09 7.75 11.16
N LEU A 21 4.08 6.88 11.03
CA LEU A 21 3.84 6.14 9.79
C LEU A 21 3.46 7.08 8.63
N ALA A 22 2.60 8.08 8.90
CA ALA A 22 2.19 9.04 7.88
C ALA A 22 3.37 9.89 7.39
N GLU A 23 4.18 10.42 8.31
CA GLU A 23 5.38 11.21 7.99
C GLU A 23 6.39 10.38 7.18
N LEU A 24 6.58 9.12 7.58
CA LEU A 24 7.46 8.17 6.89
C LEU A 24 6.98 7.88 5.45
N LEU A 25 5.68 7.61 5.27
CA LEU A 25 5.08 7.37 3.96
C LEU A 25 5.16 8.62 3.08
N ALA A 26 4.88 9.81 3.62
CA ALA A 26 4.99 11.08 2.89
C ALA A 26 6.43 11.32 2.41
N THR A 27 7.41 11.04 3.28
CA THR A 27 8.84 11.17 2.94
C THR A 27 9.22 10.20 1.82
N LEU A 28 8.82 8.93 1.95
CA LEU A 28 9.07 7.91 0.93
C LEU A 28 8.46 8.26 -0.43
N LEU A 29 7.22 8.72 -0.45
CA LEU A 29 6.54 9.12 -1.68
C LEU A 29 7.22 10.33 -2.32
N GLY A 30 7.66 11.30 -1.53
CA GLY A 30 8.44 12.45 -2.02
C GLY A 30 9.79 12.05 -2.61
N GLU A 31 10.50 11.11 -1.97
CA GLU A 31 11.79 10.59 -2.46
C GLU A 31 11.63 9.78 -3.76
N LEU A 32 10.58 8.95 -3.86
CA LEU A 32 10.33 8.05 -4.99
C LEU A 32 9.61 8.71 -6.18
N ASN A 33 8.94 9.84 -5.93
CA ASN A 33 8.21 10.60 -6.94
C ASN A 33 8.40 12.12 -6.75
N PRO A 34 9.63 12.66 -6.88
CA PRO A 34 9.92 14.06 -6.54
C PRO A 34 9.15 15.09 -7.37
N GLN A 35 8.79 14.72 -8.60
CA GLN A 35 8.04 15.58 -9.53
C GLN A 35 6.52 15.44 -9.38
N GLY A 36 6.04 14.50 -8.57
CA GLY A 36 4.60 14.22 -8.43
C GLY A 36 3.91 13.75 -9.71
N CYS A 37 4.66 13.41 -10.76
CA CYS A 37 4.12 13.09 -12.09
C CYS A 37 3.64 11.63 -12.22
N ARG A 38 4.00 10.77 -11.26
CA ARG A 38 3.56 9.36 -11.22
C ARG A 38 2.40 9.20 -10.27
N GLN A 39 1.31 8.59 -10.71
CA GLN A 39 0.16 8.32 -9.85
C GLN A 39 0.47 7.14 -8.91
N PRO A 40 0.43 7.31 -7.57
CA PRO A 40 0.60 6.19 -6.65
C PRO A 40 -0.60 5.24 -6.72
N VAL A 41 -0.33 3.93 -6.58
CA VAL A 41 -1.34 2.88 -6.51
C VAL A 41 -1.13 2.09 -5.22
N ILE A 42 -2.21 1.83 -4.49
CA ILE A 42 -2.19 0.99 -3.30
C ILE A 42 -2.54 -0.44 -3.72
N LEU A 43 -1.59 -1.37 -3.51
CA LEU A 43 -1.79 -2.79 -3.73
C LEU A 43 -1.70 -3.53 -2.39
N ALA A 44 -2.86 -3.88 -1.84
CA ALA A 44 -2.99 -4.64 -0.61
C ALA A 44 -2.92 -6.15 -0.90
N ILE A 45 -1.87 -6.82 -0.43
CA ILE A 45 -1.63 -8.23 -0.71
C ILE A 45 -2.10 -9.08 0.47
N GLY A 46 -2.80 -10.17 0.19
CA GLY A 46 -3.34 -11.07 1.19
C GLY A 46 -4.61 -11.80 0.74
N THR A 47 -5.18 -12.61 1.64
CA THR A 47 -6.46 -13.29 1.44
C THR A 47 -7.21 -13.43 2.76
N ASP A 48 -8.54 -13.47 2.67
CA ASP A 48 -9.50 -13.78 3.72
C ASP A 48 -9.46 -15.26 4.18
N ARG A 49 -8.84 -16.16 3.41
CA ARG A 49 -8.79 -17.61 3.71
C ARG A 49 -7.74 -18.01 4.75
N SER A 50 -6.77 -17.15 5.03
CA SER A 50 -5.72 -17.33 6.03
C SER A 50 -5.83 -16.14 6.98
N THR A 51 -6.24 -16.37 8.23
CA THR A 51 -6.46 -15.31 9.22
C THR A 51 -5.24 -14.40 9.45
N GLY A 52 -4.03 -14.90 9.14
CA GLY A 52 -2.79 -14.12 9.20
C GLY A 52 -2.51 -13.25 7.97
N ASP A 53 -3.14 -13.53 6.83
CA ASP A 53 -2.90 -12.83 5.55
C ASP A 53 -4.00 -11.82 5.20
N SER A 54 -5.03 -11.66 6.04
CA SER A 54 -6.16 -10.78 5.73
C SER A 54 -5.89 -9.30 6.03
N LEU A 55 -4.76 -8.95 6.64
CA LEU A 55 -4.45 -7.56 7.01
C LEU A 55 -4.39 -6.63 5.79
N GLY A 56 -3.74 -7.06 4.71
CA GLY A 56 -3.68 -6.29 3.47
C GLY A 56 -5.09 -5.98 2.92
N PRO A 57 -5.89 -7.00 2.58
CA PRO A 57 -7.27 -6.84 2.11
C PRO A 57 -8.16 -6.00 3.04
N LEU A 58 -8.03 -6.14 4.36
CA LEU A 58 -8.76 -5.33 5.33
C LEU A 58 -8.37 -3.85 5.23
N VAL A 59 -7.06 -3.54 5.16
CA VAL A 59 -6.56 -2.17 4.98
C VAL A 59 -7.06 -1.59 3.66
N GLY A 60 -6.98 -2.34 2.55
CA GLY A 60 -7.48 -1.89 1.25
C GLY A 60 -8.97 -1.58 1.27
N THR A 61 -9.77 -2.41 1.93
CA THR A 61 -11.21 -2.18 2.11
C THR A 61 -11.47 -0.90 2.90
N ARG A 62 -10.78 -0.71 4.04
CA ARG A 62 -10.93 0.50 4.86
C ARG A 62 -10.52 1.78 4.13
N ILE A 63 -9.50 1.74 3.30
CA ILE A 63 -9.08 2.92 2.52
C ILE A 63 -10.19 3.31 1.52
N ASN A 64 -10.80 2.34 0.84
CA ASN A 64 -11.91 2.61 -0.08
C ASN A 64 -13.14 3.19 0.64
N GLU A 65 -13.41 2.75 1.88
CA GLU A 65 -14.51 3.27 2.69
C GLU A 65 -14.25 4.67 3.23
N LEU A 66 -13.05 4.92 3.77
CA LEU A 66 -12.71 6.15 4.49
C LEU A 66 -12.22 7.28 3.57
N ALA A 67 -11.63 6.93 2.41
CA ALA A 67 -11.04 7.88 1.46
C ALA A 67 -11.37 7.49 0.01
N PRO A 68 -12.67 7.40 -0.35
CA PRO A 68 -13.09 6.95 -1.67
C PRO A 68 -12.52 7.86 -2.77
N GLY A 69 -11.86 7.25 -3.76
CA GLY A 69 -11.30 7.94 -4.92
C GLY A 69 -10.01 8.72 -4.67
N LEU A 70 -9.46 8.71 -3.44
CA LEU A 70 -8.20 9.39 -3.14
C LEU A 70 -7.02 8.81 -3.93
N LEU A 71 -6.93 7.47 -3.97
CA LEU A 71 -5.94 6.72 -4.72
C LEU A 71 -6.59 5.45 -5.32
N PRO A 72 -6.08 4.91 -6.44
CA PRO A 72 -6.44 3.59 -6.89
C PRO A 72 -6.03 2.53 -5.86
N VAL A 73 -6.99 1.71 -5.43
CA VAL A 73 -6.76 0.63 -4.47
C VAL A 73 -7.10 -0.71 -5.10
N TYR A 74 -6.18 -1.66 -4.99
CA TYR A 74 -6.35 -3.06 -5.38
C TYR A 74 -6.08 -3.95 -4.16
N GLY A 75 -6.81 -5.06 -4.06
CA GLY A 75 -6.72 -5.92 -2.89
C GLY A 75 -7.64 -5.46 -1.77
N THR A 76 -8.91 -5.79 -1.91
CA THR A 76 -9.93 -5.60 -0.86
C THR A 76 -10.38 -6.98 -0.36
N LEU A 77 -11.21 -7.02 0.68
CA LEU A 77 -11.83 -8.26 1.13
C LEU A 77 -12.70 -8.89 0.02
N ASP A 78 -13.42 -8.07 -0.74
CA ASP A 78 -14.25 -8.53 -1.86
C ASP A 78 -13.42 -8.96 -3.08
N GLN A 79 -12.28 -8.31 -3.32
CA GLN A 79 -11.40 -8.56 -4.45
C GLN A 79 -9.94 -8.71 -3.97
N PRO A 80 -9.59 -9.84 -3.33
CA PRO A 80 -8.26 -10.05 -2.76
C PRO A 80 -7.20 -10.20 -3.85
N VAL A 81 -5.97 -9.76 -3.52
CA VAL A 81 -4.78 -10.02 -4.33
C VAL A 81 -3.84 -10.90 -3.52
N HIS A 82 -3.61 -12.13 -3.99
CA HIS A 82 -2.78 -13.13 -3.33
C HIS A 82 -1.78 -13.73 -4.32
N ALA A 83 -0.89 -14.60 -3.85
CA ALA A 83 0.22 -15.12 -4.66
C ALA A 83 -0.18 -15.62 -6.06
N VAL A 84 -1.33 -16.28 -6.18
CA VAL A 84 -1.81 -16.86 -7.45
C VAL A 84 -2.20 -15.80 -8.51
N ASN A 85 -2.75 -14.65 -8.12
CA ASN A 85 -3.23 -13.62 -9.06
C ASN A 85 -2.38 -12.33 -9.04
N LEU A 86 -1.32 -12.29 -8.23
CA LEU A 86 -0.48 -11.10 -8.05
C LEU A 86 0.17 -10.65 -9.35
N GLN A 87 0.73 -11.59 -10.13
CA GLN A 87 1.42 -11.26 -11.38
C GLN A 87 0.47 -10.62 -12.40
N GLU A 88 -0.71 -11.20 -12.58
CA GLU A 88 -1.76 -10.67 -13.45
C GLU A 88 -2.18 -9.26 -13.01
N LYS A 89 -2.39 -9.05 -11.70
CA LYS A 89 -2.79 -7.74 -11.17
C LYS A 89 -1.73 -6.67 -11.35
N ILE A 90 -0.46 -7.02 -11.15
CA ILE A 90 0.65 -6.09 -11.40
C ILE A 90 0.69 -5.70 -12.88
N GLN A 91 0.51 -6.65 -13.79
CA GLN A 91 0.50 -6.37 -15.23
C GLN A 91 -0.64 -5.42 -15.60
N MET A 92 -1.85 -5.70 -15.12
CA MET A 92 -3.02 -4.83 -15.30
C MET A 92 -2.79 -3.40 -14.76
N ILE A 93 -2.17 -3.28 -13.58
CA ILE A 93 -1.87 -1.99 -12.96
C ILE A 93 -0.88 -1.20 -13.83
N LYS A 94 0.18 -1.84 -14.33
CA LYS A 94 1.17 -1.19 -15.20
C LYS A 94 0.58 -0.71 -16.52
N GLU A 95 -0.35 -1.47 -17.09
CA GLU A 95 -1.05 -1.08 -18.32
C GLU A 95 -2.00 0.11 -18.09
N ARG A 96 -2.62 0.18 -16.91
CA ARG A 96 -3.56 1.25 -16.55
C ARG A 96 -2.87 2.54 -16.09
N PHE A 97 -1.71 2.42 -15.44
CA PHE A 97 -0.95 3.51 -14.84
C PHE A 97 0.53 3.44 -15.29
N PRO A 98 0.87 3.96 -16.49
CA PRO A 98 2.22 3.92 -17.04
C PRO A 98 3.22 4.84 -16.31
#